data_AF-A0A1I3DIM0-F1
#
_entry.id   AF-A0A1I3DIM0-F1
#
_cell.length_a   1.000
_cell.length_b   1.000
_cell.length_c   1.000
_cell.angle_alpha   90.00
_cell.angle_beta   90.00
_cell.angle_gamma   90.00
#
_symmetry.space_group_name_H-M   'P 1'
#
loop_
_entity.id
_entity.type
_entity.pdbx_description
1 polymer ?
#
loop_
_entity_poly.entity_id
_entity_poly.type
_entity_poly.pdbx_seq_one_letter_code
_entity_poly.pdbx_strand_id
1 'polypeptide(L)'
;MEPAEPSSEQHGAAVGSVLLGVGGLGLLLLILAAGNSLPGRLQSQVHGNAPVWTLVSCGLIAAGIRFLWYTAHGPTGWTPTLPGQRFRTVVVYSRPDCPLCEEGLEVLSHYRPWLPAAVEVNIEDDPALQLRFGESIPVVEIDGRIRFRGCVNERLLRRLIEGTAPLPVLRRR
;
A
#
# COMPACT_ATOMS: atom_id res chain seq x y z
N MET A 1 21.85 -3.50 -21.19
CA MET A 1 21.80 -4.43 -20.05
C MET A 1 21.94 -3.56 -18.81
N GLU A 2 20.81 -3.05 -18.34
CA GLU A 2 20.72 -2.07 -17.24
C GLU A 2 20.89 -2.82 -15.91
N PRO A 3 21.76 -2.39 -14.98
CA PRO A 3 21.88 -3.04 -13.68
C PRO A 3 20.60 -2.83 -12.87
N ALA A 4 20.12 -3.91 -12.24
CA ALA A 4 19.06 -3.85 -11.25
C ALA A 4 19.54 -3.00 -10.07
N GLU A 5 18.76 -1.99 -9.68
CA GLU A 5 18.90 -1.23 -8.44
C GLU A 5 18.01 -1.89 -7.35
N PRO A 6 18.56 -2.60 -6.34
CA PRO A 6 17.77 -3.15 -5.25
C PRO A 6 18.34 -2.69 -3.91
N SER A 7 18.40 -1.38 -3.63
CA SER A 7 19.00 -0.88 -2.39
C SER A 7 18.14 0.11 -1.59
N SER A 8 17.20 0.83 -2.20
CA SER A 8 16.36 1.80 -1.46
C SER A 8 15.15 1.15 -0.77
N GLU A 9 14.53 0.14 -1.37
CA GLU A 9 13.34 -0.54 -0.79
C GLU A 9 13.69 -1.42 0.43
N GLN A 10 14.85 -2.09 0.43
CA GLN A 10 15.27 -2.95 1.55
C GLN A 10 15.61 -2.16 2.82
N HIS A 11 16.22 -0.97 2.69
CA HIS A 11 16.56 -0.15 3.84
C HIS A 11 15.32 0.44 4.53
N GLY A 12 14.25 0.74 3.79
CA GLY A 12 12.99 1.23 4.36
C GLY A 12 12.30 0.18 5.24
N ALA A 13 12.10 -1.03 4.72
CA ALA A 13 11.45 -2.11 5.46
C ALA A 13 12.20 -2.48 6.76
N ALA A 14 13.54 -2.43 6.73
CA ALA A 14 14.40 -2.67 7.89
C ALA A 14 14.20 -1.61 8.99
N VAL A 15 14.16 -0.32 8.63
CA VAL A 15 13.96 0.79 9.59
C VAL A 15 12.62 0.69 10.31
N GLY A 16 11.54 0.39 9.58
CA GLY A 16 10.21 0.21 10.16
C GLY A 16 10.14 -0.95 11.15
N SER A 17 10.78 -2.08 10.80
CA SER A 17 10.86 -3.27 11.65
C SER A 17 11.66 -3.02 12.94
N VAL A 18 12.75 -2.26 12.85
CA VAL A 18 13.57 -1.87 14.01
C VAL A 18 12.80 -0.94 14.95
N LEU A 19 12.09 0.07 14.42
CA LEU A 19 11.26 0.99 15.22
C LEU A 19 10.18 0.25 16.01
N LEU A 20 9.48 -0.69 15.36
CA LEU A 20 8.50 -1.55 16.03
C LEU A 20 9.14 -2.42 17.12
N GLY A 21 10.29 -3.03 16.82
CA GLY A 21 11.01 -3.87 17.78
C GLY A 21 11.44 -3.12 19.03
N VAL A 22 12.03 -1.92 18.86
CA VAL A 22 12.46 -1.08 19.99
C VAL A 22 11.26 -0.57 20.79
N GLY A 23 10.19 -0.11 20.12
CA GLY A 23 8.97 0.34 20.79
C GLY A 23 8.28 -0.77 21.58
N GLY A 24 8.17 -1.97 21.00
CA GLY A 24 7.60 -3.16 21.63
C GLY A 24 8.41 -3.67 22.82
N LEU A 25 9.75 -3.67 22.71
CA LEU A 25 10.63 -4.03 23.83
C LEU A 25 10.49 -3.05 24.99
N GLY A 26 10.37 -1.74 24.72
CA GLY A 26 10.11 -0.73 25.74
C GLY A 26 8.76 -0.91 26.44
N LEU A 27 7.70 -1.22 25.68
CA LEU A 27 6.38 -1.52 26.25
C LEU A 27 6.40 -2.79 27.10
N LEU A 28 7.10 -3.84 26.66
CA LEU A 28 7.28 -5.08 27.41
C LEU A 28 8.01 -4.83 28.75
N LEU A 29 9.07 -4.02 28.75
CA LEU A 29 9.78 -3.66 29.98
C LEU A 29 8.90 -2.89 30.97
N LEU A 30 7.99 -2.04 30.48
CA LEU A 30 7.00 -1.36 31.33
C LEU A 30 5.99 -2.34 31.95
N ILE A 31 5.51 -3.31 31.17
CA ILE A 31 4.60 -4.37 31.67
C ILE A 31 5.30 -5.21 32.74
N LEU A 32 6.56 -5.59 32.51
CA LEU A 32 7.36 -6.33 33.49
C LEU A 32 7.67 -5.51 34.75
N ALA A 33 7.85 -4.19 34.61
CA ALA A 33 8.03 -3.28 35.75
C ALA A 33 6.77 -3.17 36.61
N ALA A 34 5.58 -3.10 35.98
CA ALA A 34 4.30 -3.07 36.69
C ALA A 34 4.01 -4.39 37.45
N GLY A 35 4.52 -5.52 36.94
CA GLY A 35 4.41 -6.84 37.58
C GLY A 35 5.41 -7.12 38.71
N ASN A 36 6.26 -6.15 39.10
CA ASN A 36 7.36 -6.32 40.06
C ASN A 36 8.40 -7.39 39.67
N SER A 37 8.48 -7.76 38.38
CA SER A 37 9.38 -8.82 37.89
C SER A 37 10.80 -8.33 37.58
N LEU A 38 11.13 -7.06 37.88
CA LEU A 38 12.40 -6.41 37.55
C LEU A 38 13.24 -6.09 38.80
N PRO A 39 14.59 -6.16 38.71
CA PRO A 39 15.48 -5.83 39.82
C PRO A 39 15.39 -4.36 40.25
N GLY A 40 15.43 -4.11 41.56
CA GLY A 40 14.94 -2.87 42.19
C GLY A 40 15.53 -1.52 41.74
N ARG A 41 16.76 -1.47 41.18
CA ARG A 41 17.31 -0.23 40.60
C ARG A 41 16.64 0.18 39.28
N LEU A 42 16.19 -0.80 38.50
CA LEU A 42 15.45 -0.56 37.26
C LEU A 42 13.99 -0.16 37.57
N GLN A 43 13.42 -0.76 38.63
CA GLN A 43 12.02 -0.56 39.01
C GLN A 43 11.69 0.88 39.42
N SER A 44 12.56 1.55 40.18
CA SER A 44 12.33 2.94 40.64
C SER A 44 12.45 3.98 39.52
N GLN A 45 13.40 3.79 38.60
CA GLN A 45 13.59 4.63 37.41
C GLN A 45 12.40 4.54 36.45
N VAL A 46 11.86 3.34 36.26
CA VAL A 46 10.71 3.11 35.39
C VAL A 46 9.41 3.67 35.98
N HIS A 47 9.20 3.53 37.29
CA HIS A 47 7.99 4.07 37.95
C HIS A 47 7.97 5.61 38.04
N GLY A 48 9.12 6.24 38.35
CA GLY A 48 9.17 7.69 38.51
C GLY A 48 8.80 8.47 37.23
N ASN A 49 9.13 7.90 36.06
CA ASN A 49 8.89 8.51 34.75
C ASN A 49 8.01 7.65 33.85
N ALA A 50 7.16 6.79 34.42
CA ALA A 50 6.28 5.88 33.69
C ALA A 50 5.52 6.52 32.50
N PRO A 51 4.86 7.69 32.64
CA PRO A 51 4.14 8.28 31.51
C PRO A 51 5.05 8.69 30.35
N VAL A 52 6.29 9.10 30.63
CA VAL A 52 7.27 9.48 29.58
C VAL A 52 7.66 8.24 28.77
N TRP A 53 7.99 7.14 29.45
CA TRP A 53 8.34 5.88 28.79
C TRP A 53 7.17 5.29 28.00
N THR A 54 5.95 5.38 28.53
CA THR A 54 4.74 4.96 27.79
C THR A 54 4.56 5.77 26.51
N LEU A 55 4.68 7.09 26.57
CA LEU A 55 4.54 7.96 25.39
C LEU A 55 5.62 7.69 24.34
N VAL A 56 6.88 7.48 24.76
CA VAL A 56 7.99 7.15 23.85
C VAL A 56 7.76 5.79 23.17
N SER A 57 7.38 4.75 23.91
CA SER A 57 7.08 3.43 23.34
C SER A 57 5.89 3.48 22.38
N CYS A 58 4.78 4.09 22.77
CA CYS A 58 3.62 4.26 21.88
C CYS A 58 3.97 5.08 20.64
N GLY A 59 4.77 6.13 20.79
CA GLY A 59 5.24 6.97 19.68
C GLY A 59 6.11 6.20 18.69
N LEU A 60 7.05 5.38 19.18
CA LEU A 60 7.90 4.53 18.33
C LEU A 60 7.10 3.45 17.61
N ILE A 61 6.13 2.82 18.29
CA ILE A 61 5.23 1.85 17.67
C ILE A 61 4.39 2.52 16.58
N ALA A 62 3.75 3.66 16.89
CA ALA A 62 2.93 4.38 15.92
C ALA A 62 3.76 4.88 14.72
N ALA A 63 4.99 5.35 14.94
CA ALA A 63 5.91 5.74 13.89
C ALA A 63 6.35 4.53 13.04
N GLY A 64 6.66 3.40 13.66
CA GLY A 64 6.99 2.15 12.96
C GLY A 64 5.84 1.64 12.10
N ILE A 65 4.61 1.61 12.63
CA ILE A 65 3.39 1.26 11.88
C ILE A 65 3.19 2.22 10.72
N ARG A 66 3.27 3.54 10.96
CA ARG A 66 3.11 4.57 9.93
C ARG A 66 4.15 4.43 8.83
N PHE A 67 5.41 4.18 9.19
CA PHE A 67 6.50 4.08 8.24
C PHE A 67 6.37 2.82 7.38
N LEU A 68 6.07 1.66 7.98
CA LEU A 68 5.82 0.43 7.22
C LEU A 68 4.61 0.55 6.31
N TRP A 69 3.54 1.17 6.81
CA TRP A 69 2.34 1.43 6.00
C TRP A 69 2.65 2.40 4.84
N TYR A 70 3.46 3.43 5.06
CA TYR A 70 3.93 4.33 3.99
C TYR A 70 4.89 3.64 3.00
N THR A 71 5.72 2.70 3.43
CA THR A 71 6.56 1.96 2.47
C THR A 71 5.75 0.97 1.64
N ALA A 72 4.69 0.40 2.21
CA ALA A 72 3.80 -0.53 1.52
C ALA A 72 2.79 0.18 0.61
N HIS A 73 2.25 1.34 1.03
CA HIS A 73 1.16 2.06 0.35
C HIS A 73 1.53 3.52 -0.01
N GLY A 74 2.80 3.87 0.03
CA GLY A 74 3.25 5.24 -0.22
C GLY A 74 3.03 5.66 -1.67
N PRO A 75 2.83 6.97 -1.93
CA PRO A 75 2.74 7.49 -3.28
C PRO A 75 3.99 7.07 -4.04
N THR A 76 3.76 6.46 -5.20
CA THR A 76 4.83 5.94 -6.04
C THR A 76 5.68 7.15 -6.44
N GLY A 77 6.97 7.14 -6.10
CA GLY A 77 7.90 8.20 -6.52
C GLY A 77 8.16 8.21 -8.03
N TRP A 78 7.46 7.35 -8.77
CA TRP A 78 7.54 7.22 -10.21
C TRP A 78 6.61 8.23 -10.88
N THR A 79 7.11 8.89 -11.92
CA THR A 79 6.34 9.79 -12.77
C THR A 79 6.65 9.50 -14.23
N PRO A 80 5.66 9.49 -15.14
CA PRO A 80 5.91 9.27 -16.55
C PRO A 80 6.59 10.48 -17.21
N THR A 81 7.24 10.27 -18.35
CA THR A 81 7.98 11.33 -19.07
C THR A 81 7.10 12.52 -19.45
N LEU A 82 5.82 12.27 -19.76
CA LEU A 82 4.85 13.33 -20.08
C LEU A 82 3.78 13.41 -18.97
N PRO A 83 3.39 14.61 -18.52
CA PRO A 83 2.28 14.74 -17.57
C PRO A 83 0.93 14.50 -18.26
N GLY A 84 -0.09 14.19 -17.47
CA GLY A 84 -1.49 14.11 -17.92
C GLY A 84 -2.10 12.72 -17.87
N GLN A 85 -3.44 12.70 -17.89
CA GLN A 85 -4.24 11.49 -17.88
C GLN A 85 -4.08 10.71 -19.18
N ARG A 86 -3.89 9.39 -19.11
CA ARG A 86 -3.62 8.54 -20.29
C ARG A 86 -4.84 7.77 -20.78
N PHE A 87 -5.79 7.51 -19.88
CA PHE A 87 -6.95 6.65 -20.13
C PHE A 87 -8.25 7.33 -19.71
N ARG A 88 -9.37 6.93 -20.32
CA ARG A 88 -10.69 7.54 -20.04
C ARG A 88 -11.51 6.71 -19.07
N THR A 89 -11.35 5.40 -19.11
CA THR A 89 -12.15 4.45 -18.32
C THR A 89 -11.27 3.35 -17.74
N VAL A 90 -11.54 3.00 -16.49
CA VAL A 90 -10.96 1.85 -15.80
C VAL A 90 -12.12 1.12 -15.13
N VAL A 91 -12.30 -0.15 -15.46
CA VAL A 91 -13.31 -1.04 -14.87
C VAL A 91 -12.57 -2.19 -14.21
N VAL A 92 -12.95 -2.51 -12.98
CA VAL A 92 -12.40 -3.64 -12.23
C VAL A 92 -13.54 -4.60 -11.96
N TYR A 93 -13.45 -5.78 -12.56
CA TYR A 93 -14.37 -6.87 -12.27
C TYR A 93 -13.89 -7.58 -11.00
N SER A 94 -14.70 -7.55 -9.95
CA SER A 94 -14.40 -8.05 -8.62
C SER A 94 -15.53 -8.93 -8.10
N ARG A 95 -15.38 -9.41 -6.87
CA ARG A 95 -16.46 -10.01 -6.07
C ARG A 95 -16.34 -9.52 -4.62
N PRO A 96 -17.40 -9.60 -3.82
CA PRO A 96 -17.34 -9.29 -2.40
C PRO A 96 -16.29 -10.16 -1.67
N ASP A 97 -15.68 -9.59 -0.63
CA ASP A 97 -14.74 -10.29 0.25
C ASP A 97 -13.55 -10.94 -0.49
N CYS A 98 -12.92 -10.21 -1.42
CA CYS A 98 -11.80 -10.70 -2.20
C CYS A 98 -10.53 -9.87 -2.00
N PRO A 99 -9.63 -10.28 -1.08
CA PRO A 99 -8.42 -9.51 -0.74
C PRO A 99 -7.55 -9.10 -1.94
N LEU A 100 -7.51 -9.95 -2.98
CA LEU A 100 -6.75 -9.67 -4.20
C LEU A 100 -7.40 -8.55 -5.04
N CYS A 101 -8.73 -8.43 -5.00
CA CYS A 101 -9.45 -7.34 -5.65
C CYS A 101 -9.18 -6.01 -4.93
N GLU A 102 -9.21 -6.00 -3.59
CA GLU A 102 -8.84 -4.82 -2.81
C GLU A 102 -7.41 -4.37 -3.10
N GLU A 103 -6.45 -5.30 -3.14
CA GLU A 103 -5.05 -5.01 -3.49
C GLU A 103 -4.94 -4.40 -4.90
N GLY A 104 -5.65 -4.98 -5.88
CA GLY A 104 -5.66 -4.46 -7.25
C GLY A 104 -6.24 -3.04 -7.35
N LEU A 105 -7.33 -2.77 -6.62
CA LEU A 105 -7.95 -1.44 -6.54
C LEU A 105 -7.03 -0.42 -5.87
N GLU A 106 -6.35 -0.83 -4.79
CA GLU A 106 -5.40 0.00 -4.07
C GLU A 106 -4.22 0.40 -4.98
N VAL A 107 -3.63 -0.56 -5.69
CA VAL A 107 -2.57 -0.28 -6.68
C VAL A 107 -3.07 0.73 -7.70
N LEU A 108 -4.24 0.53 -8.32
CA LEU A 108 -4.79 1.47 -9.30
C LEU A 108 -5.03 2.88 -8.70
N SER A 109 -5.40 2.95 -7.42
CA SER A 109 -5.66 4.22 -6.73
C SER A 109 -4.41 5.09 -6.59
N HIS A 110 -3.22 4.48 -6.44
CA HIS A 110 -1.95 5.22 -6.39
C HIS A 110 -1.61 5.92 -7.70
N TYR A 111 -2.21 5.50 -8.81
CA TYR A 111 -1.96 6.03 -10.16
C TYR A 111 -3.06 6.97 -10.68
N ARG A 112 -3.95 7.45 -9.79
CA ARG A 112 -5.00 8.45 -10.11
C ARG A 112 -4.54 9.72 -10.84
N PRO A 113 -3.29 10.20 -10.73
CA PRO A 113 -2.84 11.32 -11.58
C PRO A 113 -2.84 11.00 -13.08
N TRP A 114 -2.76 9.71 -13.45
CA TRP A 114 -2.65 9.25 -14.84
C TRP A 114 -3.80 8.33 -15.29
N LEU A 115 -4.50 7.73 -14.33
CA LEU A 115 -5.67 6.87 -14.52
C LEU A 115 -6.94 7.57 -13.99
N PRO A 116 -8.11 7.37 -14.62
CA PRO A 116 -9.38 7.76 -14.02
C PRO A 116 -9.67 6.91 -12.76
N ALA A 117 -10.70 7.31 -12.00
CA ALA A 117 -11.20 6.47 -10.92
C ALA A 117 -11.67 5.11 -11.48
N ALA A 118 -11.27 4.03 -10.83
CA ALA A 118 -11.75 2.69 -11.16
C ALA A 118 -13.23 2.55 -10.81
N VAL A 119 -14.00 1.99 -11.74
CA VAL A 119 -15.39 1.58 -11.51
C VAL A 119 -15.39 0.09 -11.21
N GLU A 120 -15.86 -0.27 -10.02
CA GLU A 120 -15.94 -1.66 -9.60
C GLU A 120 -17.25 -2.29 -10.10
N VAL A 121 -17.16 -3.50 -10.64
CA VAL A 121 -18.29 -4.28 -11.14
C VAL A 121 -18.24 -5.66 -10.49
N ASN A 122 -19.26 -5.96 -9.69
CA ASN A 122 -19.40 -7.28 -9.09
C ASN A 122 -19.75 -8.31 -10.19
N ILE A 123 -18.92 -9.33 -10.34
CA ILE A 123 -19.20 -10.40 -11.30
C ILE A 123 -20.38 -11.26 -10.87
N GLU A 124 -20.73 -11.30 -9.58
CA GLU A 124 -21.80 -12.18 -9.06
C GLU A 124 -23.20 -11.77 -9.51
N ASP A 125 -23.36 -10.52 -9.93
CA ASP A 125 -24.62 -9.99 -10.44
C ASP A 125 -24.90 -10.41 -11.89
N ASP A 126 -23.90 -10.95 -12.61
CA ASP A 126 -24.04 -11.38 -14.01
C ASP A 126 -23.42 -12.78 -14.24
N PRO A 127 -24.24 -13.81 -14.51
CA PRO A 127 -23.75 -15.17 -14.75
C PRO A 127 -22.81 -15.27 -15.97
N ALA A 128 -22.91 -14.37 -16.94
CA ALA A 128 -21.98 -14.32 -18.07
C ALA A 128 -20.61 -13.79 -17.66
N LEU A 129 -20.54 -12.82 -16.74
CA LEU A 129 -19.28 -12.33 -16.18
C LEU A 129 -18.64 -13.39 -15.27
N GLN A 130 -19.44 -14.07 -14.44
CA GLN A 130 -18.95 -15.20 -13.63
C GLN A 130 -18.30 -16.27 -14.50
N LEU A 131 -18.97 -16.71 -15.58
CA LEU A 131 -18.44 -17.74 -16.48
C LEU A 131 -17.13 -17.29 -17.16
N ARG A 132 -17.01 -16.00 -17.48
CA ARG A 132 -15.86 -15.45 -18.21
C ARG A 132 -14.66 -15.13 -17.33
N PHE A 133 -14.90 -14.68 -16.10
CA PHE A 133 -13.86 -14.09 -15.24
C PHE A 133 -13.71 -14.75 -13.88
N GLY A 134 -14.59 -15.68 -13.48
CA GLY A 134 -14.64 -16.26 -12.14
C GLY A 134 -13.33 -16.83 -11.61
N GLU A 135 -12.48 -17.39 -12.47
CA GLU A 135 -11.17 -17.95 -12.08
C GLU A 135 -10.00 -16.96 -12.13
N SER A 136 -10.24 -15.72 -12.60
CA SER A 136 -9.17 -14.77 -12.94
C SER A 136 -9.37 -13.36 -12.37
N ILE A 137 -10.26 -13.22 -11.39
CA ILE A 137 -10.46 -11.96 -10.69
C ILE A 137 -9.27 -11.57 -9.79
N PRO A 138 -8.99 -10.27 -9.60
CA PRO A 138 -9.62 -9.14 -10.28
C PRO A 138 -9.24 -9.08 -11.76
N VAL A 139 -10.19 -8.66 -12.61
CA VAL A 139 -9.90 -8.37 -14.03
C VAL A 139 -9.99 -6.87 -14.23
N VAL A 140 -8.89 -6.26 -14.68
CA VAL A 140 -8.82 -4.82 -14.93
C VAL A 140 -8.95 -4.56 -16.43
N GLU A 141 -9.99 -3.85 -16.78
CA GLU A 141 -10.26 -3.35 -18.13
C GLU A 141 -9.98 -1.85 -18.19
N ILE A 142 -9.19 -1.43 -19.17
CA ILE A 142 -8.83 -0.03 -19.39
C ILE A 142 -9.17 0.33 -20.83
N ASP A 143 -10.02 1.34 -21.02
CA ASP A 143 -10.54 1.78 -22.32
C ASP A 143 -11.07 0.61 -23.17
N GLY A 144 -11.90 -0.24 -22.55
CA GLY A 144 -12.55 -1.38 -23.23
C GLY A 144 -11.65 -2.59 -23.48
N ARG A 145 -10.41 -2.59 -22.97
CA ARG A 145 -9.45 -3.69 -23.16
C ARG A 145 -8.97 -4.24 -21.83
N ILE A 146 -9.05 -5.56 -21.67
CA ILE A 146 -8.50 -6.24 -20.49
C ILE A 146 -6.97 -6.11 -20.51
N ARG A 147 -6.41 -5.47 -19.48
CA ARG A 147 -4.96 -5.25 -19.32
C ARG A 147 -4.36 -6.14 -18.25
N PHE A 148 -5.13 -6.45 -17.21
CA PHE A 148 -4.67 -7.28 -16.09
C PHE A 148 -5.73 -8.32 -15.73
N ARG A 149 -5.24 -9.47 -15.27
CA ARG A 149 -6.03 -10.57 -14.70
C ARG A 149 -5.28 -11.05 -13.47
N GLY A 150 -5.96 -11.20 -12.34
CA GLY A 150 -5.34 -11.46 -11.05
C GLY A 150 -4.52 -10.26 -10.54
N CYS A 151 -3.31 -10.51 -10.02
CA CYS A 151 -2.47 -9.47 -9.42
C CYS A 151 -2.09 -8.37 -10.43
N VAL A 152 -2.34 -7.12 -10.07
CA VAL A 152 -1.97 -5.94 -10.86
C VAL A 152 -0.48 -5.67 -10.68
N ASN A 153 0.33 -6.11 -11.65
CA ASN A 153 1.76 -5.85 -11.61
C ASN A 153 2.07 -4.37 -11.87
N GLU A 154 2.54 -3.69 -10.84
CA GLU A 154 2.81 -2.26 -10.87
C GLU A 154 3.84 -1.86 -11.95
N ARG A 155 4.88 -2.67 -12.20
CA ARG A 155 5.89 -2.37 -13.23
C ARG A 155 5.28 -2.41 -14.63
N LEU A 156 4.35 -3.34 -14.88
CA LEU A 156 3.62 -3.41 -16.14
C LEU A 156 2.64 -2.24 -16.28
N LEU A 157 1.99 -1.83 -15.20
CA LEU A 157 1.14 -0.64 -15.18
C LEU A 157 1.93 0.63 -15.51
N ARG A 158 3.11 0.82 -14.91
CA ARG A 158 4.02 1.93 -15.22
C ARG A 158 4.41 1.95 -16.70
N ARG A 159 4.82 0.81 -17.24
CA ARG A 159 5.15 0.68 -18.68
C ARG A 159 3.96 1.00 -19.58
N LEU A 160 2.77 0.56 -19.18
CA LEU A 160 1.55 0.81 -19.92
C LEU A 160 1.20 2.31 -19.96
N ILE A 161 1.33 3.01 -18.83
CA ILE A 161 1.14 4.46 -18.74
C ILE A 161 2.18 5.18 -19.58
N GLU A 162 3.46 4.80 -19.47
CA GLU A 162 4.57 5.41 -20.23
C GLU A 162 4.37 5.29 -21.74
N GLY A 163 3.95 4.10 -22.21
CA GLY A 163 3.72 3.81 -23.62
C GLY A 163 2.43 4.40 -24.21
N THR A 164 1.56 4.99 -23.40
CA THR A 164 0.27 5.55 -23.85
C THR A 164 0.33 7.06 -23.87
N ALA A 165 0.11 7.71 -25.01
CA ALA A 165 0.13 9.18 -25.11
C ALA A 165 -0.90 9.85 -24.18
N PRO A 166 -0.63 11.06 -23.64
CA PRO A 166 -1.59 11.78 -22.81
C PRO A 166 -2.84 12.13 -23.62
N LEU A 167 -4.00 12.06 -22.98
CA LEU A 167 -5.24 12.51 -23.56
C LEU A 167 -5.16 14.02 -23.85
N PRO A 168 -5.67 14.48 -25.00
CA PRO A 168 -5.75 15.91 -25.27
C PRO A 168 -6.64 16.56 -24.21
N VAL A 169 -6.13 17.62 -23.58
CA VAL A 169 -6.89 18.41 -22.60
C VAL A 169 -8.06 19.05 -23.33
N LEU A 170 -9.24 18.44 -23.22
CA LEU A 170 -10.47 19.04 -23.72
C LEU A 170 -10.74 20.28 -22.87
N ARG A 171 -10.38 21.47 -23.38
CA ARG A 171 -10.87 22.73 -22.83
C ARG A 171 -12.38 22.73 -22.98
N ARG A 172 -13.11 22.34 -21.93
CA ARG A 172 -14.55 22.65 -21.84
C ARG A 172 -14.64 24.18 -21.77
N ARG A 173 -15.25 24.77 -22.81
CA ARG A 173 -15.69 26.18 -22.79
C ARG A 173 -16.83 26.35 -21.79
#